data_AF-A0AAV2HM21-F1
#
_entry.id   AF-A0AAV2HM21-F1
#
_cell.length_a   1.000
_cell.length_b   1.000
_cell.length_c   1.000
_cell.angle_alpha   90.00
_cell.angle_beta   90.00
_cell.angle_gamma   90.00
#
_symmetry.space_group_name_H-M   'P 1'
#
loop_
_entity.id
_entity.type
_entity.pdbx_description
1 polymer ?
#
loop_
_entity_poly.entity_id
_entity_poly.type
_entity_poly.pdbx_seq_one_letter_code
_entity_poly.pdbx_strand_id
1 'polypeptide(L)'
;MIRVGVMLAFRSLCQGALNEVLDRRVPYLLSSIKDLHHHEPVGREFMIVHELASSAGEKCPIDPVLWNILRNMKSSSTEKGPNKEDYTIACLLLVFVAVSIPKLSQSDLSTYKAFLGGHLNNSHCLAKSINTLTAVLFSLSDSRDISLRLKEFLMFTSSSVLYLGIENDKETMKNRESVFLLLDQIVQESPYLTMDVLESCFPYALLRNAYHSVYKSSATEL
;
A
#
# COMPACT_ATOMS: atom_id res chain seq x y z
N MET A 1 0.22 -2.54 -11.12
CA MET A 1 0.38 -2.32 -9.66
C MET A 1 1.57 -3.09 -9.06
N ILE A 2 1.68 -4.41 -9.20
CA ILE A 2 2.79 -5.20 -8.62
C ILE A 2 4.18 -4.61 -8.93
N ARG A 3 4.50 -4.34 -10.21
CA ARG A 3 5.81 -3.76 -10.59
C ARG A 3 6.10 -2.42 -9.92
N VAL A 4 5.08 -1.56 -9.79
CA VAL A 4 5.21 -0.27 -9.08
C VAL A 4 5.50 -0.54 -7.60
N GLY A 5 4.81 -1.50 -7.00
CA GLY A 5 5.07 -1.94 -5.63
C GLY A 5 6.49 -2.43 -5.41
N VAL A 6 7.04 -3.24 -6.33
CA VAL A 6 8.42 -3.72 -6.26
C VAL A 6 9.41 -2.55 -6.30
N MET A 7 9.21 -1.58 -7.19
CA MET A 7 10.05 -0.37 -7.26
C MET A 7 9.98 0.46 -5.96
N LEU A 8 8.78 0.62 -5.39
CA LEU A 8 8.58 1.31 -4.11
C LEU A 8 9.19 0.54 -2.93
N ALA A 9 9.14 -0.80 -2.95
CA ALA A 9 9.77 -1.64 -1.94
C ALA A 9 11.29 -1.48 -1.99
N PHE A 10 11.89 -1.54 -3.19
CA PHE A 10 13.31 -1.26 -3.38
C PHE A 10 13.70 0.15 -2.89
N ARG A 11 12.92 1.18 -3.27
CA ARG A 11 13.13 2.55 -2.77
C ARG A 11 13.09 2.62 -1.24
N SER A 12 12.16 1.93 -0.60
CA SER A 12 12.06 1.89 0.87
C SER A 12 13.26 1.22 1.53
N LEU A 13 13.87 0.21 0.91
CA LEU A 13 15.12 -0.39 1.40
C LEU A 13 16.27 0.61 1.29
N CYS A 14 16.38 1.32 0.16
CA CYS A 14 17.39 2.35 -0.02
C CYS A 14 17.23 3.50 0.99
N GLN A 15 16.00 3.96 1.22
CA GLN A 15 15.73 5.03 2.19
C GLN A 15 16.03 4.60 3.63
N GLY A 16 15.68 3.37 4.01
CA GLY A 16 16.03 2.82 5.32
C GLY A 16 17.55 2.75 5.54
N ALA A 17 18.30 2.27 4.54
CA ALA A 17 19.75 2.25 4.59
C ALA A 17 20.37 3.66 4.65
N LEU A 18 19.82 4.62 3.90
CA LEU A 18 20.25 6.02 3.93
C LEU A 18 20.04 6.62 5.33
N ASN A 19 18.86 6.41 5.92
CA ASN A 19 18.54 6.91 7.26
C ASN A 19 19.52 6.38 8.31
N GLU A 20 19.83 5.08 8.28
CA GLU A 20 20.79 4.46 9.21
C GLU A 20 22.21 5.05 9.06
N VAL A 21 22.65 5.33 7.82
CA VAL A 21 23.95 5.97 7.58
C VAL A 21 23.95 7.40 8.10
N LEU A 22 22.88 8.16 7.88
CA LEU A 22 22.77 9.55 8.34
C LEU A 22 22.66 9.64 9.87
N ASP A 23 21.96 8.72 10.52
CA ASP A 23 21.86 8.66 11.98
C ASP A 23 23.24 8.46 12.62
N ARG A 24 24.10 7.65 11.99
CA ARG A 24 25.50 7.46 12.44
C ARG A 24 26.41 8.64 12.14
N ARG A 25 26.23 9.31 11.01
CA ARG A 25 27.16 10.34 10.50
C ARG A 25 26.81 11.75 10.98
N VAL A 26 25.53 12.08 11.04
CA VAL A 26 25.00 13.42 11.33
C VAL A 26 23.78 13.36 12.27
N PRO A 27 23.90 12.72 13.46
CA PRO A 27 22.78 12.46 14.37
C PRO A 27 22.03 13.71 14.81
N TYR A 28 22.73 14.81 15.08
CA TYR A 28 22.10 16.06 15.54
C TYR A 28 21.23 16.69 14.46
N LEU A 29 21.72 16.72 13.21
CA LEU A 29 20.95 17.22 12.08
C LEU A 29 19.72 16.33 11.83
N LEU A 30 19.92 15.00 11.85
CA LEU A 30 18.80 14.08 11.66
C LEU A 30 17.77 14.21 12.79
N SER A 31 18.20 14.41 14.03
CA SER A 31 17.29 14.67 15.16
C SER A 31 16.47 15.94 14.95
N SER A 32 17.06 17.02 14.45
CA SER A 32 16.31 18.25 14.13
C SER A 32 15.32 18.04 12.98
N ILE A 33 15.69 17.27 11.95
CA ILE A 33 14.79 16.94 10.84
C ILE A 33 13.64 16.06 11.34
N LYS A 34 13.92 15.05 12.18
CA LYS A 34 12.92 14.20 12.82
C LYS A 34 11.96 15.05 13.66
N ASP A 35 12.47 15.94 14.50
CA ASP A 35 11.65 16.82 15.35
C ASP A 35 10.72 17.73 14.53
N LEU A 36 11.26 18.34 13.46
CA LEU A 36 10.47 19.16 12.54
C LEU A 36 9.39 18.36 11.80
N HIS A 37 9.71 17.13 11.39
CA HIS A 37 8.75 16.24 10.71
C HIS A 37 7.63 15.77 11.65
N HIS A 38 7.92 15.55 12.94
CA HIS A 38 6.91 15.16 13.92
C HIS A 38 5.93 16.30 14.27
N HIS A 39 6.42 17.55 14.31
CA HIS A 39 5.62 18.72 14.65
C HIS A 39 5.15 19.50 13.41
N GLU A 40 4.88 18.77 12.32
CA GLU A 40 4.63 19.31 10.98
C GLU A 40 3.74 20.57 10.98
N PRO A 41 4.15 21.67 10.30
CA PRO A 41 3.38 22.90 10.27
C PRO A 41 2.04 22.70 9.56
N VAL A 42 0.96 23.18 10.18
CA VAL A 42 -0.39 23.13 9.62
C VAL A 42 -0.48 24.07 8.41
N GLY A 43 -0.44 23.55 7.19
CA GLY A 43 -0.49 24.39 5.98
C GLY A 43 -0.18 23.64 4.68
N ARG A 44 0.07 24.38 3.59
CA ARG A 44 0.55 23.84 2.30
C ARG A 44 2.06 23.56 2.27
N GLU A 45 2.78 24.01 3.29
CA GLU A 45 4.24 23.86 3.43
C GLU A 45 4.66 22.47 3.92
N PHE A 46 3.68 21.66 4.31
CA PHE A 46 3.84 20.26 4.74
C PHE A 46 4.66 19.43 3.73
N MET A 47 4.47 19.66 2.43
CA MET A 47 5.22 18.97 1.38
C MET A 47 6.73 19.30 1.39
N ILE A 48 7.11 20.51 1.78
CA ILE A 48 8.53 20.91 1.89
C ILE A 48 9.18 20.16 3.06
N VAL A 49 8.46 19.98 4.17
CA VAL A 49 8.92 19.19 5.31
C VAL A 49 9.02 17.71 4.93
N HIS A 50 8.06 17.17 4.16
CA HIS A 50 8.16 15.81 3.61
C HIS A 50 9.34 15.66 2.64
N GLU A 51 9.62 16.63 1.77
CA GLU A 51 10.80 16.61 0.89
C GLU A 51 12.11 16.55 1.68
N LEU A 52 12.22 17.38 2.73
CA LEU A 52 13.37 17.38 3.63
C LEU A 52 13.52 16.03 4.35
N ALA A 53 12.42 15.53 4.94
CA ALA A 53 12.39 14.25 5.65
C ALA A 53 12.73 13.07 4.73
N SER A 54 12.14 13.01 3.54
CA SER A 54 12.43 11.99 2.54
C SER A 54 13.87 12.04 2.04
N SER A 55 14.53 13.20 2.03
CA SER A 55 15.95 13.34 1.69
C SER A 55 16.87 12.82 2.81
N ALA A 56 16.37 12.78 4.04
CA ALA A 56 17.04 12.20 5.20
C ALA A 56 16.71 10.71 5.42
N GLY A 57 15.99 10.07 4.49
CA GLY A 57 15.58 8.67 4.60
C GLY A 57 14.42 8.41 5.57
N GLU A 58 13.77 9.44 6.09
CA GLU A 58 12.58 9.29 6.93
C GLU A 58 11.37 8.83 6.11
N LYS A 59 10.52 8.03 6.76
CA LYS A 59 9.27 7.55 6.13
C LYS A 59 8.21 8.65 6.20
N CYS A 60 7.78 9.13 5.04
CA CYS A 60 6.68 10.09 4.93
C CYS A 60 5.36 9.38 4.59
N PRO A 61 4.21 9.85 5.12
CA PRO A 61 2.90 9.29 4.80
C PRO A 61 2.53 9.50 3.32
N ILE A 62 2.98 10.61 2.73
CA ILE A 62 2.84 10.94 1.31
C ILE A 62 4.26 11.01 0.73
N ASP A 63 4.54 10.30 -0.37
CA ASP A 63 5.86 10.36 -1.01
C ASP A 63 5.99 11.68 -1.81
N PRO A 64 6.86 12.62 -1.39
CA PRO A 64 6.97 13.93 -2.03
C PRO A 64 7.58 13.84 -3.44
N VAL A 65 8.46 12.88 -3.69
CA VAL A 65 9.09 12.69 -5.00
C VAL A 65 8.05 12.23 -6.01
N LEU A 66 7.23 11.25 -5.62
CA LEU A 66 6.15 10.76 -6.47
C LEU A 66 5.07 11.83 -6.68
N TRP A 67 4.75 12.60 -5.64
CA TRP A 67 3.81 13.72 -5.72
C TRP A 67 4.26 14.79 -6.71
N ASN A 68 5.53 15.22 -6.65
CA ASN A 68 6.08 16.19 -7.60
C ASN A 68 6.08 15.69 -9.04
N ILE A 69 6.46 14.42 -9.26
CA ILE A 69 6.45 13.82 -10.60
C ILE A 69 5.04 13.82 -11.18
N LEU A 70 4.05 13.35 -10.42
CA LEU A 70 2.66 13.27 -10.88
C LEU A 70 2.04 14.67 -11.06
N ARG A 71 2.36 15.62 -10.18
CA ARG A 71 1.96 17.02 -10.33
C ARG A 71 2.50 17.64 -11.62
N ASN A 72 3.76 17.38 -11.95
CA ASN A 72 4.38 17.90 -13.16
C ASN A 72 3.77 17.28 -14.42
N MET A 73 3.51 15.96 -14.41
CA MET A 73 2.80 15.28 -15.52
C MET A 73 1.39 15.85 -15.74
N LYS A 74 0.68 16.22 -14.66
CA LYS A 74 -0.63 16.88 -14.76
C LYS A 74 -0.53 18.26 -15.42
N SER A 75 0.53 19.04 -15.14
CA SER A 75 0.69 20.39 -15.69
C SER A 75 0.96 20.45 -17.20
N SER A 76 1.51 19.37 -17.79
CA SER A 76 1.78 19.27 -19.22
C SER A 76 0.56 18.88 -20.08
N SER A 77 -0.49 18.34 -19.45
CA SER A 77 -1.73 17.99 -20.14
C SER A 77 -2.61 19.23 -20.25
N THR A 78 -2.76 19.76 -21.46
CA THR A 78 -3.38 21.04 -21.83
C THR A 78 -4.88 21.16 -21.54
N GLU A 79 -5.48 20.29 -20.74
CA GLU A 79 -6.90 20.30 -20.41
C GLU A 79 -7.11 20.76 -18.97
N LYS A 80 -7.36 22.07 -18.82
CA LYS A 80 -7.88 22.69 -17.59
C LYS A 80 -9.35 22.29 -17.36
N GLY A 81 -9.64 20.99 -17.39
CA GLY A 81 -10.90 20.45 -16.90
C GLY A 81 -10.95 20.53 -15.37
N PRO A 82 -12.14 20.48 -14.75
CA PRO A 82 -12.26 20.45 -13.30
C PRO A 82 -11.48 19.23 -12.75
N ASN A 83 -10.78 19.41 -11.62
CA ASN A 83 -10.06 18.38 -10.83
C ASN A 83 -10.89 17.09 -10.54
N LYS A 84 -12.17 17.10 -10.88
CA LYS A 84 -13.15 16.03 -10.73
C LYS A 84 -12.90 14.84 -11.65
N GLU A 85 -12.36 15.04 -12.86
CA GLU A 85 -12.09 13.92 -13.79
C GLU A 85 -10.92 13.06 -13.29
N ASP A 86 -9.79 13.68 -12.94
CA ASP A 86 -8.64 13.01 -12.32
C ASP A 86 -9.03 12.27 -11.02
N TYR A 87 -9.83 12.92 -10.18
CA TYR A 87 -10.34 12.32 -8.95
C TYR A 87 -11.21 11.08 -9.26
N THR A 88 -12.05 11.16 -10.29
CA THR A 88 -12.90 10.04 -10.73
C THR A 88 -12.04 8.90 -11.25
N ILE A 89 -11.01 9.18 -12.04
CA ILE A 89 -10.06 8.18 -12.55
C ILE A 89 -9.32 7.51 -11.38
N ALA A 90 -8.87 8.27 -10.38
CA ALA A 90 -8.23 7.73 -9.18
C ALA A 90 -9.17 6.83 -8.38
N CYS A 91 -10.45 7.21 -8.23
CA CYS A 91 -11.47 6.36 -7.60
C CYS A 91 -11.69 5.07 -8.38
N LEU A 92 -11.85 5.16 -9.70
CA LEU A 92 -12.06 4.00 -10.57
C LEU A 92 -10.84 3.08 -10.59
N LEU A 93 -9.63 3.63 -10.51
CA LEU A 93 -8.41 2.83 -10.36
C LEU A 93 -8.44 1.99 -9.09
N LEU A 94 -8.84 2.57 -7.95
CA LEU A 94 -8.98 1.83 -6.69
C LEU A 94 -10.02 0.71 -6.82
N VAL A 95 -11.20 1.02 -7.36
CA VAL A 95 -12.25 0.02 -7.58
C VAL A 95 -11.76 -1.11 -8.48
N PHE A 96 -11.08 -0.77 -9.58
CA PHE A 96 -10.54 -1.73 -10.53
C PHE A 96 -9.50 -2.66 -9.89
N VAL A 97 -8.62 -2.13 -9.04
CA VAL A 97 -7.66 -2.94 -8.29
C VAL A 97 -8.37 -3.84 -7.28
N ALA A 98 -9.34 -3.31 -6.52
CA ALA A 98 -10.07 -4.05 -5.49
C ALA A 98 -10.75 -5.31 -6.05
N VAL A 99 -11.46 -5.17 -7.18
CA VAL A 99 -12.18 -6.29 -7.82
C VAL A 99 -11.23 -7.24 -8.57
N SER A 100 -9.99 -6.83 -8.84
CA SER A 100 -9.01 -7.66 -9.55
C SER A 100 -8.15 -8.52 -8.61
N ILE A 101 -8.05 -8.17 -7.32
CA ILE A 101 -7.30 -8.94 -6.32
C ILE A 101 -7.72 -10.42 -6.26
N PRO A 102 -9.03 -10.76 -6.26
CA PRO A 102 -9.49 -12.15 -6.31
C PRO A 102 -8.86 -12.99 -7.42
N LYS A 103 -8.62 -12.41 -8.60
CA LYS A 103 -8.04 -13.13 -9.76
C LYS A 103 -6.64 -13.68 -9.46
N LEU A 104 -5.94 -13.13 -8.46
CA LEU A 104 -4.64 -13.63 -8.05
C LEU A 104 -4.71 -15.05 -7.49
N SER A 105 -5.86 -15.50 -6.98
CA SER A 105 -6.02 -16.86 -6.41
C SER A 105 -5.85 -17.96 -7.46
N GLN A 106 -6.09 -17.64 -8.73
CA GLN A 106 -5.97 -18.54 -9.88
C GLN A 106 -4.51 -18.75 -10.32
N SER A 107 -3.61 -17.83 -9.96
CA SER A 107 -2.20 -17.94 -10.35
C SER A 107 -1.44 -18.84 -9.39
N ASP A 108 -0.75 -19.85 -9.92
CA ASP A 108 0.09 -20.76 -9.13
C ASP A 108 1.25 -20.02 -8.44
N LEU A 109 1.70 -18.88 -8.98
CA LEU A 109 2.76 -18.05 -8.38
C LEU A 109 2.26 -17.13 -7.25
N SER A 110 0.96 -17.08 -6.99
CA SER A 110 0.39 -16.34 -5.85
C SER A 110 0.45 -17.13 -4.54
N THR A 111 1.24 -18.19 -4.46
CA THR A 111 1.51 -18.88 -3.20
C THR A 111 2.39 -18.04 -2.31
N TYR A 112 1.96 -17.83 -1.07
CA TYR A 112 2.75 -17.20 -0.03
C TYR A 112 3.77 -18.19 0.54
N LYS A 113 5.02 -17.75 0.71
CA LYS A 113 6.09 -18.53 1.31
C LYS A 113 6.49 -17.91 2.64
N ALA A 114 6.39 -18.69 3.72
CA ALA A 114 6.69 -18.21 5.07
C ALA A 114 8.11 -17.67 5.21
N PHE A 115 9.10 -18.33 4.60
CA PHE A 115 10.50 -17.89 4.67
C PHE A 115 10.78 -16.57 3.92
N LEU A 116 9.96 -16.22 2.92
CA LEU A 116 10.06 -14.93 2.23
C LEU A 116 9.26 -13.84 2.92
N GLY A 117 8.32 -14.20 3.80
CA GLY A 117 7.32 -13.28 4.32
C GLY A 117 6.39 -12.71 3.23
N GLY A 118 6.26 -13.39 2.09
CA GLY A 118 5.54 -12.87 0.92
C GLY A 118 5.27 -13.90 -0.18
N HIS A 119 4.61 -13.45 -1.25
CA HIS A 119 4.25 -14.26 -2.42
C HIS A 119 5.36 -14.34 -3.48
N LEU A 120 5.44 -15.47 -4.20
CA LEU A 120 6.45 -15.70 -5.25
C LEU A 120 6.35 -14.71 -6.43
N ASN A 121 5.14 -14.27 -6.78
CA ASN A 121 4.92 -13.26 -7.83
C ASN A 121 5.02 -11.81 -7.34
N ASN A 122 5.50 -11.58 -6.11
CA ASN A 122 5.57 -10.26 -5.48
C ASN A 122 4.22 -9.56 -5.26
N SER A 123 3.11 -10.31 -5.20
CA SER A 123 1.80 -9.71 -4.91
C SER A 123 1.74 -8.98 -3.57
N HIS A 124 2.54 -9.39 -2.59
CA HIS A 124 2.69 -8.68 -1.31
C HIS A 124 3.10 -7.20 -1.49
N CYS A 125 3.84 -6.86 -2.56
CA CYS A 125 4.19 -5.47 -2.86
C CYS A 125 2.98 -4.61 -3.27
N LEU A 126 1.81 -5.22 -3.54
CA LEU A 126 0.58 -4.48 -3.79
C LEU A 126 0.22 -3.56 -2.63
N ALA A 127 0.40 -4.04 -1.39
CA ALA A 127 0.16 -3.27 -0.17
C ALA A 127 0.84 -1.89 -0.23
N LYS A 128 2.13 -1.89 -0.57
CA LYS A 128 2.90 -0.66 -0.69
C LYS A 128 2.45 0.20 -1.86
N SER A 129 2.21 -0.40 -3.02
CA SER A 129 1.76 0.35 -4.20
C SER A 129 0.40 1.02 -4.01
N ILE A 130 -0.56 0.34 -3.38
CA ILE A 130 -1.90 0.85 -3.15
C ILE A 130 -1.82 2.02 -2.17
N ASN A 131 -1.19 1.81 -1.00
CA ASN A 131 -1.10 2.86 0.01
C ASN A 131 -0.37 4.11 -0.51
N THR A 132 0.79 3.96 -1.14
CA THR A 132 1.56 5.11 -1.63
C THR A 132 0.86 5.84 -2.79
N LEU A 133 0.31 5.11 -3.77
CA LEU A 133 -0.37 5.75 -4.91
C LEU A 133 -1.66 6.44 -4.48
N THR A 134 -2.45 5.81 -3.61
CA THR A 134 -3.66 6.41 -3.07
C THR A 134 -3.33 7.68 -2.28
N ALA A 135 -2.33 7.63 -1.40
CA ALA A 135 -1.89 8.80 -0.67
C ALA A 135 -1.53 9.96 -1.61
N VAL A 136 -0.77 9.70 -2.68
CA VAL A 136 -0.34 10.75 -3.61
C VAL A 136 -1.48 11.26 -4.49
N LEU A 137 -2.26 10.38 -5.12
CA LEU A 137 -3.33 10.76 -6.06
C LEU A 137 -4.43 11.59 -5.39
N PHE A 138 -4.83 11.21 -4.18
CA PHE A 138 -5.85 11.94 -3.44
C PHE A 138 -5.28 13.18 -2.72
N SER A 139 -3.96 13.26 -2.48
CA SER A 139 -3.30 14.51 -2.03
C SER A 139 -3.19 15.55 -3.14
N LEU A 140 -3.18 15.13 -4.40
CA LEU A 140 -3.25 16.03 -5.57
C LEU A 140 -4.66 16.52 -5.84
N SER A 141 -5.68 15.85 -5.29
CA SER A 141 -7.08 16.20 -5.42
C SER A 141 -7.52 17.09 -4.24
N ASP A 142 -8.39 18.07 -4.48
CA ASP A 142 -8.82 19.03 -3.44
C ASP A 142 -9.52 18.38 -2.23
N SER A 143 -10.10 17.19 -2.42
CA SER A 143 -10.88 16.47 -1.39
C SER A 143 -10.02 15.93 -0.23
N ARG A 144 -8.73 15.61 -0.45
CA ARG A 144 -7.80 15.03 0.55
C ARG A 144 -8.36 13.85 1.40
N ASP A 145 -9.33 13.12 0.88
CA ASP A 145 -10.07 12.06 1.58
C ASP A 145 -9.35 10.69 1.54
N ILE A 146 -8.04 10.64 1.78
CA ILE A 146 -7.22 9.44 1.62
C ILE A 146 -7.74 8.28 2.49
N SER A 147 -8.01 8.54 3.77
CA SER A 147 -8.49 7.52 4.72
C SER A 147 -9.86 6.99 4.33
N LEU A 148 -10.80 7.86 3.91
CA LEU A 148 -12.12 7.43 3.46
C LEU A 148 -12.03 6.53 2.23
N ARG A 149 -11.24 6.93 1.21
CA ARG A 149 -11.08 6.16 -0.03
C ARG A 149 -10.39 4.81 0.21
N LEU A 150 -9.41 4.73 1.12
CA LEU A 150 -8.78 3.47 1.51
C LEU A 150 -9.74 2.55 2.28
N LYS A 151 -10.60 3.10 3.16
CA LYS A 151 -11.64 2.32 3.85
C LYS A 151 -12.64 1.73 2.87
N GLU A 152 -13.10 2.51 1.89
CA GLU A 152 -13.96 2.01 0.81
C GLU A 152 -13.26 0.93 -0.01
N PHE A 153 -12.01 1.15 -0.41
CA PHE A 153 -11.20 0.16 -1.11
C PHE A 153 -11.11 -1.16 -0.31
N LEU A 154 -10.88 -1.07 1.00
CA LEU A 154 -10.78 -2.25 1.87
C LEU A 154 -12.11 -3.00 1.96
N MET A 155 -13.23 -2.28 2.07
CA MET A 155 -14.57 -2.89 2.06
C MET A 155 -14.86 -3.61 0.74
N PHE A 156 -14.58 -2.98 -0.42
CA PHE A 156 -14.76 -3.61 -1.72
C PHE A 156 -13.87 -4.84 -1.90
N THR A 157 -12.61 -4.73 -1.50
CA THR A 157 -11.66 -5.86 -1.62
C THR A 157 -12.07 -7.01 -0.70
N SER A 158 -12.43 -6.72 0.56
CA SER A 158 -12.87 -7.73 1.53
C SER A 158 -14.13 -8.46 1.03
N SER A 159 -15.12 -7.71 0.52
CA SER A 159 -16.32 -8.30 -0.08
C SER A 159 -15.98 -9.19 -1.29
N SER A 160 -15.13 -8.72 -2.21
CA SER A 160 -14.73 -9.47 -3.40
C SER A 160 -13.96 -10.76 -3.06
N VAL A 161 -13.14 -10.70 -2.00
CA VAL A 161 -12.33 -11.83 -1.53
C VAL A 161 -13.15 -12.80 -0.67
N LEU A 162 -14.14 -12.33 0.08
CA LEU A 162 -15.09 -13.21 0.79
C LEU A 162 -15.98 -13.98 -0.18
N TYR A 163 -16.34 -13.40 -1.33
CA TYR A 163 -17.11 -14.08 -2.36
C TYR A 163 -16.36 -15.31 -2.90
N LEU A 164 -15.04 -15.21 -3.08
CA LEU A 164 -14.19 -16.37 -3.37
C LEU A 164 -14.36 -17.48 -2.32
N GLY A 165 -14.46 -17.14 -1.03
CA GLY A 165 -14.63 -18.13 0.04
C GLY A 165 -15.92 -18.94 -0.04
N ILE A 166 -16.93 -18.45 -0.75
CA ILE A 166 -18.25 -19.09 -0.93
C ILE A 166 -18.26 -19.97 -2.21
N GLU A 167 -17.46 -19.62 -3.21
CA GLU A 167 -17.37 -20.39 -4.46
C GLU A 167 -16.65 -21.73 -4.25
N ASN A 168 -17.30 -22.82 -4.67
CA ASN A 168 -16.81 -24.20 -4.52
C ASN A 168 -15.96 -24.70 -5.71
N ASP A 169 -15.56 -23.80 -6.62
CA ASP A 169 -14.78 -24.20 -7.78
C ASP A 169 -13.30 -24.43 -7.40
N LYS A 170 -12.80 -25.64 -7.68
CA LYS A 170 -11.45 -26.06 -7.28
C LYS A 170 -10.36 -25.30 -8.03
N GLU A 171 -10.64 -24.78 -9.23
CA GLU A 171 -9.66 -24.01 -10.00
C GLU A 171 -9.49 -22.59 -9.48
N THR A 172 -10.54 -21.95 -8.97
CA THR A 172 -10.48 -20.60 -8.41
C THR A 172 -9.94 -20.55 -6.98
N MET A 173 -9.92 -21.69 -6.26
CA MET A 173 -9.57 -21.76 -4.84
C MET A 173 -8.10 -22.09 -4.53
N LYS A 174 -7.26 -22.38 -5.54
CA LYS A 174 -5.88 -22.90 -5.33
C LYS A 174 -5.08 -22.11 -4.29
N ASN A 175 -4.99 -20.79 -4.45
CA ASN A 175 -4.18 -19.93 -3.58
C ASN A 175 -5.02 -18.91 -2.77
N ARG A 176 -6.30 -19.23 -2.48
CA ARG A 176 -7.23 -18.29 -1.81
C ARG A 176 -6.71 -17.78 -0.47
N GLU A 177 -6.11 -18.66 0.33
CA GLU A 177 -5.58 -18.34 1.66
C GLU A 177 -4.41 -17.37 1.55
N SER A 178 -3.55 -17.54 0.53
CA SER A 178 -2.46 -16.62 0.27
C SER A 178 -2.96 -15.24 -0.14
N VAL A 179 -4.08 -15.15 -0.87
CA VAL A 179 -4.72 -13.88 -1.24
C VAL A 179 -5.34 -13.19 -0.02
N PHE A 180 -5.89 -13.94 0.94
CA PHE A 180 -6.42 -13.35 2.19
C PHE A 180 -5.34 -12.58 2.95
N LEU A 181 -4.11 -13.09 2.97
CA LEU A 181 -2.98 -12.43 3.61
C LEU A 181 -2.64 -11.07 2.98
N LEU A 182 -3.04 -10.80 1.74
CA LEU A 182 -2.85 -9.48 1.13
C LEU A 182 -3.65 -8.40 1.86
N LEU A 183 -4.84 -8.72 2.38
CA LEU A 183 -5.66 -7.76 3.15
C LEU A 183 -4.92 -7.33 4.41
N ASP A 184 -4.34 -8.29 5.13
CA ASP A 184 -3.51 -8.03 6.30
C ASP A 184 -2.30 -7.16 5.95
N GLN A 185 -1.57 -7.52 4.88
CA GLN A 185 -0.41 -6.75 4.41
C GLN A 185 -0.78 -5.31 3.98
N ILE A 186 -1.92 -5.11 3.31
CA ILE A 186 -2.40 -3.78 2.92
C ILE A 186 -2.66 -2.91 4.14
N VAL A 187 -3.27 -3.47 5.19
CA VAL A 187 -3.59 -2.74 6.42
C VAL A 187 -2.33 -2.44 7.22
N GLN A 188 -1.42 -3.40 7.37
CA GLN A 188 -0.13 -3.23 8.08
C GLN A 188 0.76 -2.16 7.46
N GLU A 189 0.78 -2.05 6.12
CA GLU A 189 1.59 -1.04 5.42
C GLU A 189 0.94 0.36 5.43
N SER A 190 -0.35 0.47 5.79
CA SER A 190 -1.10 1.73 5.69
C SER A 190 -1.09 2.52 6.99
N PRO A 191 -0.73 3.82 6.98
CA PRO A 191 -0.95 4.69 8.14
C PRO A 191 -2.42 5.12 8.28
N TYR A 192 -3.29 4.82 7.30
CA TYR A 192 -4.67 5.31 7.24
C TYR A 192 -5.73 4.24 7.55
N LEU A 193 -5.32 2.97 7.63
CA LEU A 193 -6.16 1.82 7.93
C LEU A 193 -5.77 1.25 9.29
N THR A 194 -6.76 0.74 10.03
CA THR A 194 -6.54 0.08 11.31
C THR A 194 -7.07 -1.34 11.27
N MET A 195 -6.57 -2.18 12.18
CA MET A 195 -7.06 -3.55 12.33
C MET A 195 -8.54 -3.62 12.70
N ASP A 196 -9.05 -2.63 13.45
CA ASP A 196 -10.48 -2.58 13.79
C ASP A 196 -11.36 -2.39 12.55
N VAL A 197 -10.89 -1.59 11.58
CA VAL A 197 -11.58 -1.43 10.30
C VAL A 197 -11.53 -2.74 9.52
N LEU A 198 -10.39 -3.43 9.51
CA LEU A 198 -10.28 -4.72 8.85
C LEU A 198 -11.24 -5.75 9.46
N GLU A 199 -11.28 -5.88 10.79
CA GLU A 199 -12.17 -6.81 11.48
C GLU A 199 -13.64 -6.55 11.16
N SER A 200 -14.01 -5.28 10.98
CA SER A 200 -15.39 -4.89 10.63
C SER A 200 -15.86 -5.40 9.26
N CYS A 201 -14.93 -5.65 8.32
CA CYS A 201 -15.26 -6.10 6.96
C CYS A 201 -14.69 -7.48 6.60
N PHE A 202 -13.72 -8.00 7.36
CA PHE A 202 -13.07 -9.29 7.15
C PHE A 202 -12.63 -9.91 8.49
N PRO A 203 -13.26 -11.01 8.94
CA PRO A 203 -12.95 -11.62 10.25
C PRO A 203 -11.49 -12.11 10.35
N TYR A 204 -10.78 -11.70 11.40
CA TYR A 204 -9.39 -12.08 11.63
C TYR A 204 -9.19 -13.60 11.79
N ALA A 205 -10.23 -14.32 12.22
CA ALA A 205 -10.21 -15.78 12.27
C ALA A 205 -9.85 -16.42 10.91
N LEU A 206 -10.29 -15.83 9.79
CA LEU A 206 -9.96 -16.30 8.45
C LEU A 206 -8.48 -16.07 8.13
N LEU A 207 -7.93 -14.91 8.50
CA LEU A 207 -6.50 -14.59 8.34
C LEU A 207 -5.63 -15.53 9.17
N ARG A 208 -6.01 -15.79 10.43
CA ARG A 208 -5.29 -16.71 11.30
C ARG A 208 -5.24 -18.13 10.72
N ASN A 209 -6.37 -18.61 10.20
CA ASN A 209 -6.43 -19.94 9.57
C ASN A 209 -5.59 -19.98 8.27
N ALA A 210 -5.64 -18.91 7.47
CA ALA A 210 -4.82 -18.78 6.28
C ALA A 210 -3.32 -18.80 6.61
N TYR A 211 -2.87 -18.03 7.61
CA TYR A 211 -1.49 -18.06 8.08
C TYR A 211 -1.09 -19.46 8.53
N HIS A 212 -1.90 -20.13 9.35
CA HIS A 212 -1.60 -21.49 9.81
C HIS A 212 -1.43 -22.48 8.64
N SER A 213 -2.34 -22.45 7.66
CA SER A 213 -2.30 -23.34 6.49
C SER A 213 -1.07 -23.09 5.61
N VAL A 214 -0.76 -21.83 5.34
CA VAL A 214 0.38 -21.42 4.51
C VAL A 214 1.72 -21.75 5.19
N TYR A 215 1.82 -21.54 6.50
CA TYR A 215 3.01 -21.92 7.27
C TYR A 215 3.20 -23.43 7.34
N LYS A 216 2.12 -24.20 7.55
CA LYS A 216 2.16 -25.66 7.51
C LYS A 216 2.60 -26.18 6.14
N SER A 217 2.07 -25.60 5.07
CA SER A 217 2.42 -25.98 3.69
C SER A 217 3.88 -25.64 3.36
N SER A 218 4.37 -24.48 3.80
CA SER A 218 5.78 -24.08 3.64
C SER A 218 6.74 -25.00 4.42
N ALA A 219 6.32 -25.50 5.59
CA ALA A 219 7.13 -26.40 6.40
C ALA A 219 7.28 -27.80 5.79
N THR A 220 6.31 -28.26 4.99
CA THR A 220 6.40 -29.54 4.26
C THR A 220 7.27 -29.50 3.00
N GLU A 221 7.70 -28.33 2.55
CA GLU A 221 8.55 -28.15 1.36
C GLU A 221 10.05 -28.01 1.69
N LEU A 222 10.40 -27.93 2.98
CA LEU A 222 11.77 -27.94 3.52
C LEU A 222 12.24 -29.38 3.78
#